data_AF-A0A925BRJ3-F1
#
_entry.id   AF-A0A925BRJ3-F1
#
_cell.length_a   1.000
_cell.length_b   1.000
_cell.length_c   1.000
_cell.angle_alpha   90.00
_cell.angle_beta   90.00
_cell.angle_gamma   90.00
#
_symmetry.space_group_name_H-M   'P 1'
#
loop_
_entity.id
_entity.type
_entity.pdbx_description
1 polymer ?
#
loop_
_entity_poly.entity_id
_entity_poly.type
_entity_poly.pdbx_seq_one_letter_code
_entity_poly.pdbx_strand_id
1 'polypeptide(L)'
;MNAVGNRQCWWATLGLVVAGLFGQAILSQRLIAKDETEAIFANEMPDYDRQIEFYQKRVERQPEDASNYVQLASRYSRKARETGAEELYALAEQTLKKALTVSPKDPAARLSMAGVLGFRHQFSEGLKLAETVYAEFPENLDALAAIHDAQMGLGDDVAAEKSLAELVKRAKGPLTGLWVRQAHLAELHGQEDEALKLLKQCLPESLEGQGDFRSPAILWYQLRFAHQLLDMGKTEEGAAQFEDAVGRLPKYFLAVSGLAEARAAQGRYDEALKLYANTIALCPDPIFHMAAGDIHMKLGQTDQAKAAYAVAEKTILDSEATPAEYSRELSLFYSERGLQPKKAVELARIDLAFRHDIFGHDALAWALYRDGQFEEAAKASQQALRTGSRNAKLHYHAGMIQHRLGHADAARKHLTHAVTHHPAFSVLDADVARQTLKELSQ
;
A
#
# COMPACT_ATOMS: atom_id res chain seq x y z
N MET A 1 14.19 -0.73 1.24
CA MET A 1 14.59 0.68 1.34
C MET A 1 13.77 1.36 2.42
N ASN A 2 14.21 2.54 2.84
CA ASN A 2 13.60 3.40 3.85
C ASN A 2 12.09 3.35 3.88
N ALA A 3 11.54 3.53 5.07
CA ALA A 3 10.18 3.95 5.39
C ALA A 3 9.51 4.87 4.33
N VAL A 4 9.19 4.33 3.15
CA VAL A 4 8.08 4.66 2.23
C VAL A 4 6.86 3.83 2.69
N GLY A 5 6.77 3.69 4.03
CA GLY A 5 5.79 2.95 4.80
C GLY A 5 6.22 1.51 5.03
N ASN A 6 5.40 0.74 5.73
CA ASN A 6 5.25 -0.68 5.43
C ASN A 6 4.59 -0.84 4.03
N ARG A 7 5.19 -0.14 3.04
CA ARG A 7 4.84 0.08 1.64
C ARG A 7 3.41 0.63 1.51
N GLN A 8 3.23 1.95 1.31
CA GLN A 8 1.95 2.61 1.00
C GLN A 8 0.73 1.91 1.63
N CYS A 9 0.57 1.96 2.96
CA CYS A 9 -0.64 1.58 3.69
C CYS A 9 -1.65 0.81 2.84
N TRP A 10 -1.69 -0.53 2.83
CA TRP A 10 -2.86 -1.16 2.20
C TRP A 10 -3.05 -0.93 0.67
N TRP A 11 -2.10 -0.29 -0.03
CA TRP A 11 -1.98 0.00 -1.48
C TRP A 11 -3.25 0.42 -2.27
N ALA A 12 -4.39 0.73 -1.63
CA ALA A 12 -5.74 0.95 -2.17
C ALA A 12 -6.75 -0.22 -2.05
N THR A 13 -6.95 -0.82 -0.86
CA THR A 13 -7.95 -1.90 -0.57
C THR A 13 -8.27 -2.76 -1.79
N LEU A 14 -7.21 -3.32 -2.39
CA LEU A 14 -7.29 -4.41 -3.35
C LEU A 14 -8.16 -4.18 -4.62
N GLY A 15 -7.97 -3.05 -5.29
CA GLY A 15 -8.10 -2.90 -6.75
C GLY A 15 -9.48 -2.99 -7.41
N LEU A 16 -10.54 -3.46 -6.75
CA LEU A 16 -11.84 -3.69 -7.39
C LEU A 16 -12.97 -3.60 -6.35
N VAL A 17 -13.72 -2.51 -6.38
CA VAL A 17 -15.10 -2.71 -6.82
C VAL A 17 -15.13 -2.16 -8.24
N VAL A 18 -14.83 -3.07 -9.16
CA VAL A 18 -15.37 -3.07 -10.51
C VAL A 18 -14.94 -1.87 -11.37
N ALA A 19 -14.07 -2.13 -12.34
CA ALA A 19 -14.25 -1.47 -13.65
C ALA A 19 -15.75 -1.60 -13.97
N GLY A 20 -16.51 -0.51 -13.93
CA GLY A 20 -17.98 -0.51 -14.03
C GLY A 20 -18.53 -1.55 -15.02
N LEU A 21 -18.91 -2.72 -14.53
CA LEU A 21 -19.68 -3.72 -15.24
C LEU A 21 -20.99 -3.77 -14.45
N PHE A 22 -21.94 -2.86 -14.62
CA PHE A 22 -22.58 -2.49 -15.86
C PHE A 22 -23.08 -1.04 -15.75
N GLY A 23 -22.52 -0.14 -16.56
CA GLY A 23 -23.38 0.87 -17.17
C GLY A 23 -24.33 0.13 -18.10
N GLN A 24 -25.52 -0.23 -17.64
CA GLN A 24 -26.58 -0.63 -18.55
C GLN A 24 -26.98 0.59 -19.39
N ALA A 25 -26.35 0.73 -20.54
CA ALA A 25 -26.99 1.08 -21.80
C ALA A 25 -25.94 1.15 -22.90
N ILE A 26 -26.05 0.21 -23.84
CA ILE A 26 -25.65 0.42 -25.22
C ILE A 26 -26.19 1.78 -25.66
N LEU A 27 -25.30 2.76 -25.85
CA LEU A 27 -25.59 3.93 -26.67
C LEU A 27 -24.55 3.97 -27.79
N SER A 28 -24.89 3.19 -28.82
CA SER A 28 -24.70 3.47 -30.24
C SER A 28 -23.39 4.16 -30.66
N GLN A 29 -22.55 3.36 -31.33
CA GLN A 29 -21.66 3.73 -32.43
C GLN A 29 -21.67 5.20 -32.89
N ARG A 30 -20.48 5.81 -32.93
CA ARG A 30 -19.84 6.37 -34.15
C ARG A 30 -18.44 6.91 -33.78
N LEU A 31 -17.37 6.27 -34.25
CA LEU A 31 -16.65 6.66 -35.48
C LEU A 31 -16.11 8.09 -35.41
N ILE A 32 -14.95 8.27 -34.77
CA ILE A 32 -14.01 9.35 -35.12
C ILE A 32 -12.60 8.75 -35.11
N ALA A 33 -11.98 8.78 -36.30
CA ALA A 33 -10.57 8.59 -36.66
C ALA A 33 -9.68 7.73 -35.72
N LYS A 34 -9.37 6.52 -36.18
CA LYS A 34 -8.65 5.50 -35.43
C LYS A 34 -7.12 5.54 -35.58
N ASP A 35 -6.52 6.39 -36.41
CA ASP A 35 -5.12 6.16 -36.81
C ASP A 35 -4.07 7.24 -36.49
N GLU A 36 -4.43 8.38 -35.89
CA GLU A 36 -3.38 9.40 -35.55
C GLU A 36 -3.52 10.02 -34.15
N THR A 37 -4.63 9.78 -33.44
CA THR A 37 -4.87 10.31 -32.09
C THR A 37 -4.46 9.36 -30.96
N GLU A 38 -4.31 8.07 -31.21
CA GLU A 38 -3.90 7.09 -30.17
C GLU A 38 -2.44 7.29 -29.70
N ALA A 39 -1.59 7.96 -30.49
CA ALA A 39 -0.21 8.24 -30.12
C ALA A 39 -0.03 9.50 -29.26
N ILE A 40 -1.02 10.41 -29.22
CA ILE A 40 -0.89 11.72 -28.56
C ILE A 40 -1.54 11.73 -27.16
N PHE A 41 -2.49 10.83 -26.88
CA PHE A 41 -3.17 10.71 -25.57
C PHE A 41 -2.67 9.54 -24.69
N ALA A 42 -1.54 8.92 -25.04
CA ALA A 42 -1.14 7.61 -24.51
C ALA A 42 -0.32 7.60 -23.19
N ASN A 43 0.22 8.74 -22.76
CA ASN A 43 1.17 8.83 -21.62
C ASN A 43 0.70 9.80 -20.53
N GLU A 44 -0.60 10.06 -20.45
CA GLU A 44 -1.17 11.03 -19.52
C GLU A 44 -2.16 10.36 -18.55
N MET A 45 -2.24 10.90 -17.34
CA MET A 45 -3.25 10.49 -16.36
C MET A 45 -4.65 10.71 -16.94
N PRO A 46 -5.65 9.89 -16.59
CA PRO A 46 -7.03 10.17 -16.94
C PRO A 46 -7.47 11.57 -16.48
N ASP A 47 -8.24 12.26 -17.32
CA ASP A 47 -8.81 13.59 -16.99
C ASP A 47 -9.91 13.44 -15.93
N TYR A 48 -9.48 13.36 -14.67
CA TYR A 48 -10.38 13.25 -13.52
C TYR A 48 -11.17 14.52 -13.26
N ASP A 49 -10.60 15.69 -13.57
CA ASP A 49 -11.27 16.96 -13.33
C ASP A 49 -12.52 17.12 -14.19
N ARG A 50 -12.42 16.79 -15.49
CA ARG A 50 -13.59 16.78 -16.37
C ARG A 50 -14.63 15.75 -15.95
N GLN A 51 -14.21 14.58 -15.46
CA GLN A 51 -15.14 13.55 -14.96
C GLN A 51 -15.84 13.99 -13.67
N ILE A 52 -15.12 14.63 -12.76
CA ILE A 52 -15.66 15.21 -11.53
C ILE A 52 -16.67 16.30 -11.88
N GLU A 53 -16.31 17.25 -12.75
CA GLU A 53 -17.21 18.33 -13.19
C GLU A 53 -18.50 17.78 -13.82
N PHE A 54 -18.37 16.74 -14.64
CA PHE A 54 -19.52 16.07 -15.25
C PHE A 54 -20.50 15.52 -14.20
N TYR A 55 -20.02 14.80 -13.19
CA TYR A 55 -20.88 14.23 -12.16
C TYR A 55 -21.37 15.26 -11.13
N GLN A 56 -20.61 16.32 -10.86
CA GLN A 56 -21.08 17.48 -10.07
C GLN A 56 -22.33 18.09 -10.73
N LYS A 57 -22.28 18.38 -12.03
CA LYS A 57 -23.44 18.90 -12.79
C LYS A 57 -24.63 17.94 -12.79
N ARG A 58 -24.41 16.62 -12.76
CA ARG A 58 -25.50 15.63 -12.67
C ARG A 58 -26.14 15.61 -11.29
N VAL A 59 -25.33 15.63 -10.23
CA VAL A 59 -25.82 15.73 -8.85
C VAL A 59 -26.66 17.00 -8.65
N GLU A 60 -26.28 18.13 -9.25
CA GLU A 60 -27.07 19.37 -9.20
C GLU A 60 -28.42 19.26 -9.92
N ARG A 61 -28.45 18.57 -11.07
CA ARG A 61 -29.66 18.43 -11.90
C ARG A 61 -30.60 17.35 -11.42
N GLN A 62 -30.07 16.31 -10.76
CA GLN A 62 -30.78 15.11 -10.31
C GLN A 62 -30.34 14.77 -8.88
N PRO A 63 -30.63 15.64 -7.89
CA PRO A 63 -30.17 15.46 -6.51
C PRO A 63 -30.79 14.26 -5.80
N GLU A 64 -31.84 13.67 -6.35
CA GLU A 64 -32.54 12.46 -5.89
C GLU A 64 -31.97 11.15 -6.47
N ASP A 65 -31.04 11.21 -7.42
CA ASP A 65 -30.41 10.02 -7.99
C ASP A 65 -29.10 9.70 -7.26
N ALA A 66 -29.17 8.75 -6.33
CA ALA A 66 -28.04 8.29 -5.54
C ALA A 66 -26.86 7.80 -6.41
N SER A 67 -27.12 7.28 -7.62
CA SER A 67 -26.07 6.78 -8.52
C SER A 67 -25.11 7.90 -8.93
N ASN A 68 -25.60 9.12 -9.14
CA ASN A 68 -24.75 10.26 -9.50
C ASN A 68 -23.75 10.61 -8.38
N TYR A 69 -24.16 10.50 -7.11
CA TYR A 69 -23.26 10.70 -5.97
C TYR A 69 -22.23 9.57 -5.85
N VAL A 70 -22.64 8.31 -6.04
CA VAL A 70 -21.71 7.16 -6.03
C VAL A 70 -20.64 7.33 -7.12
N GLN A 71 -21.05 7.71 -8.32
CA GLN A 71 -20.12 7.94 -9.42
C GLN A 71 -19.19 9.13 -9.15
N LEU A 72 -19.72 10.23 -8.60
CA LEU A 72 -18.89 11.39 -8.21
C LEU A 72 -17.84 10.99 -7.16
N ALA A 73 -18.25 10.27 -6.11
CA ALA A 73 -17.35 9.78 -5.08
C ALA A 73 -16.27 8.84 -5.66
N SER A 74 -16.65 7.94 -6.56
CA SER A 74 -15.71 7.07 -7.28
C SER A 74 -14.64 7.88 -8.04
N ARG A 75 -14.99 9.03 -8.63
CA ARG A 75 -14.01 9.89 -9.30
C ARG A 75 -13.08 10.60 -8.33
N TYR A 76 -13.59 11.09 -7.20
CA TYR A 76 -12.73 11.60 -6.14
C TYR A 76 -11.75 10.54 -5.64
N SER A 77 -12.23 9.33 -5.30
CA SER A 77 -11.36 8.24 -4.82
C SER A 77 -10.30 7.81 -5.84
N ARG A 78 -10.66 7.73 -7.13
CA ARG A 78 -9.71 7.37 -8.19
C ARG A 78 -8.63 8.45 -8.37
N LYS A 79 -9.03 9.72 -8.39
CA LYS A 79 -8.08 10.83 -8.45
C LYS A 79 -7.15 10.80 -7.23
N ALA A 80 -7.70 10.66 -6.03
CA ALA A 80 -6.94 10.55 -4.79
C ALA A 80 -5.84 9.47 -4.87
N ARG A 81 -6.24 8.25 -5.24
CA ARG A 81 -5.35 7.09 -5.36
C ARG A 81 -4.21 7.30 -6.35
N GLU A 82 -4.51 7.94 -7.48
CA GLU A 82 -3.61 7.97 -8.62
C GLU A 82 -2.75 9.24 -8.68
N THR A 83 -3.14 10.30 -7.97
CA THR A 83 -2.37 11.55 -7.84
C THR A 83 -1.82 11.80 -6.43
N GLY A 84 -2.23 11.01 -5.43
CA GLY A 84 -1.84 11.20 -4.04
C GLY A 84 -2.54 12.37 -3.34
N ALA A 85 -3.70 12.81 -3.87
CA ALA A 85 -4.50 13.89 -3.29
C ALA A 85 -5.44 13.32 -2.20
N GLU A 86 -4.89 13.10 -1.00
CA GLU A 86 -5.58 12.44 0.13
C GLU A 86 -6.87 13.15 0.56
N GLU A 87 -6.93 14.47 0.43
CA GLU A 87 -8.10 15.30 0.77
C GLU A 87 -9.36 14.91 -0.01
N LEU A 88 -9.18 14.31 -1.19
CA LEU A 88 -10.28 13.86 -2.03
C LEU A 88 -11.00 12.64 -1.43
N TYR A 89 -10.38 11.85 -0.55
CA TYR A 89 -11.09 10.78 0.17
C TYR A 89 -12.14 11.35 1.11
N ALA A 90 -11.88 12.49 1.77
CA ALA A 90 -12.87 13.16 2.62
C ALA A 90 -14.06 13.68 1.79
N LEU A 91 -13.79 14.23 0.60
CA LEU A 91 -14.86 14.62 -0.33
C LEU A 91 -15.66 13.41 -0.85
N ALA A 92 -15.00 12.28 -1.14
CA ALA A 92 -15.66 11.05 -1.52
C ALA A 92 -16.60 10.55 -0.40
N GLU A 93 -16.12 10.52 0.85
CA GLU A 93 -16.91 10.13 2.01
C GLU A 93 -18.12 11.04 2.22
N GLN A 94 -17.94 12.36 2.17
CA GLN A 94 -19.03 13.33 2.29
C GLN A 94 -20.07 13.14 1.17
N THR A 95 -19.61 12.87 -0.05
CA THR A 95 -20.49 12.63 -1.20
C THR A 95 -21.29 11.34 -1.02
N LEU A 96 -20.69 10.28 -0.47
CA LEU A 96 -21.36 9.02 -0.18
C LEU A 96 -22.34 9.13 0.99
N LYS A 97 -22.06 9.97 1.99
CA LYS A 97 -23.05 10.30 3.04
C LYS A 97 -24.32 10.91 2.43
N LYS A 98 -24.20 11.76 1.40
CA LYS A 98 -25.36 12.27 0.66
C LYS A 98 -26.07 11.16 -0.13
N ALA A 99 -25.32 10.30 -0.82
CA ALA A 99 -25.88 9.14 -1.52
C ALA A 99 -26.73 8.26 -0.58
N LEU A 100 -26.21 7.97 0.62
CA LEU A 100 -26.88 7.16 1.64
C LEU A 100 -28.03 7.89 2.34
N THR A 101 -28.09 9.22 2.29
CA THR A 101 -29.27 9.98 2.73
C THR A 101 -30.42 9.82 1.73
N VAL A 102 -30.11 9.81 0.44
CA VAL A 102 -31.07 9.65 -0.66
C VAL A 102 -31.54 8.19 -0.76
N SER A 103 -30.62 7.23 -0.72
CA SER A 103 -30.90 5.80 -0.79
C SER A 103 -30.11 5.03 0.28
N PRO A 104 -30.65 4.92 1.52
CA PRO A 104 -29.94 4.30 2.65
C PRO A 104 -29.58 2.83 2.48
N LYS A 105 -30.26 2.13 1.56
CA LYS A 105 -30.08 0.70 1.26
C LYS A 105 -29.35 0.42 -0.04
N ASP A 106 -28.83 1.45 -0.71
CA ASP A 106 -28.11 1.26 -1.97
C ASP A 106 -26.80 0.46 -1.74
N PRO A 107 -26.66 -0.74 -2.33
CA PRO A 107 -25.48 -1.57 -2.10
C PRO A 107 -24.21 -0.94 -2.70
N ALA A 108 -24.31 -0.23 -3.83
CA ALA A 108 -23.15 0.40 -4.46
C ALA A 108 -22.62 1.58 -3.62
N ALA A 109 -23.51 2.37 -3.01
CA ALA A 109 -23.14 3.45 -2.11
C ALA A 109 -22.49 2.92 -0.82
N ARG A 110 -23.04 1.86 -0.23
CA ARG A 110 -22.49 1.23 0.98
C ARG A 110 -21.12 0.61 0.72
N LEU A 111 -20.93 -0.10 -0.40
CA LEU A 111 -19.63 -0.68 -0.77
C LEU A 111 -18.60 0.38 -1.16
N SER A 112 -19.02 1.43 -1.87
CA SER A 112 -18.12 2.56 -2.16
C SER A 112 -17.68 3.26 -0.87
N MET A 113 -18.58 3.39 0.11
CA MET A 113 -18.24 3.92 1.44
C MET A 113 -17.26 2.99 2.16
N ALA A 114 -17.51 1.67 2.17
CA ALA A 114 -16.57 0.71 2.76
C ALA A 114 -15.17 0.81 2.14
N GLY A 115 -15.08 0.98 0.81
CA GLY A 115 -13.82 1.23 0.12
C GLY A 115 -13.12 2.51 0.62
N VAL A 116 -13.81 3.65 0.63
CA VAL A 116 -13.27 4.94 1.12
C VAL A 116 -12.82 4.86 2.57
N LEU A 117 -13.58 4.21 3.44
CA LEU A 117 -13.22 3.98 4.83
C LEU A 117 -11.94 3.14 4.94
N GLY A 118 -11.77 2.14 4.06
CA GLY A 118 -10.54 1.36 3.96
C GLY A 118 -9.30 2.21 3.64
N PHE A 119 -9.42 3.16 2.70
CA PHE A 119 -8.33 4.11 2.39
C PHE A 119 -7.98 5.02 3.58
N ARG A 120 -8.96 5.31 4.44
CA ARG A 120 -8.80 6.12 5.66
C ARG A 120 -8.48 5.28 6.90
N HIS A 121 -8.10 4.01 6.72
CA HIS A 121 -7.80 3.05 7.79
C HIS A 121 -8.95 2.76 8.78
N GLN A 122 -10.19 3.05 8.39
CA GLN A 122 -11.40 2.80 9.18
C GLN A 122 -12.01 1.43 8.83
N PHE A 123 -11.17 0.38 8.88
CA PHE A 123 -11.53 -0.98 8.44
C PHE A 123 -12.72 -1.56 9.19
N SER A 124 -12.84 -1.32 10.49
CA SER A 124 -13.96 -1.80 11.32
C SER A 124 -15.33 -1.28 10.86
N GLU A 125 -15.40 -0.02 10.40
CA GLU A 125 -16.63 0.58 9.89
C GLU A 125 -16.93 0.09 8.47
N GLY A 126 -15.89 0.00 7.63
CA GLY A 126 -16.00 -0.57 6.29
C GLY A 126 -16.46 -2.02 6.30
N LEU A 127 -15.94 -2.84 7.22
CA LEU A 127 -16.31 -4.24 7.39
C LEU A 127 -17.81 -4.38 7.69
N LYS A 128 -18.34 -3.61 8.65
CA LYS A 128 -19.77 -3.64 9.00
C LYS A 128 -20.67 -3.30 7.81
N LEU A 129 -20.28 -2.31 7.00
CA LEU A 129 -21.03 -1.94 5.80
C LEU A 129 -21.01 -3.07 4.77
N ALA A 130 -19.84 -3.66 4.51
CA ALA A 130 -19.68 -4.75 3.55
C ALA A 130 -20.43 -6.03 4.00
N GLU A 131 -20.36 -6.39 5.28
CA GLU A 131 -21.12 -7.49 5.88
C GLU A 131 -22.63 -7.28 5.75
N THR A 132 -23.11 -6.06 5.98
CA THR A 132 -24.53 -5.72 5.81
C THR A 132 -24.95 -5.91 4.35
N VAL A 133 -24.17 -5.44 3.39
CA VAL A 133 -24.46 -5.64 1.95
C VAL A 133 -24.43 -7.12 1.60
N TYR A 134 -23.44 -7.89 2.08
CA TYR A 134 -23.35 -9.31 1.78
C TYR A 134 -24.49 -10.12 2.40
N ALA A 135 -24.96 -9.75 3.60
CA ALA A 135 -26.10 -10.39 4.24
C ALA A 135 -27.42 -10.12 3.49
N GLU A 136 -27.61 -8.90 2.97
CA GLU A 136 -28.79 -8.53 2.17
C GLU A 136 -28.72 -9.07 0.73
N PHE A 137 -27.51 -9.15 0.16
CA PHE A 137 -27.23 -9.55 -1.22
C PHE A 137 -26.09 -10.57 -1.27
N PRO A 138 -26.34 -11.85 -0.91
CA PRO A 138 -25.30 -12.88 -0.88
C PRO A 138 -24.60 -13.12 -2.21
N GLU A 139 -25.22 -12.74 -3.33
CA GLU A 139 -24.67 -12.86 -4.70
C GLU A 139 -23.62 -11.79 -5.01
N ASN A 140 -23.56 -10.72 -4.22
CA ASN A 140 -22.67 -9.60 -4.43
C ASN A 140 -21.25 -9.96 -3.97
N LEU A 141 -20.44 -10.44 -4.91
CA LEU A 141 -19.06 -10.85 -4.63
C LEU A 141 -18.13 -9.66 -4.33
N ASP A 142 -18.49 -8.43 -4.72
CA ASP A 142 -17.74 -7.24 -4.34
C ASP A 142 -17.86 -6.95 -2.84
N ALA A 143 -19.02 -7.27 -2.25
CA ALA A 143 -19.20 -7.21 -0.80
C ALA A 143 -18.30 -8.22 -0.09
N LEU A 144 -18.21 -9.45 -0.61
CA LEU A 144 -17.31 -10.47 -0.06
C LEU A 144 -15.82 -10.09 -0.21
N ALA A 145 -15.46 -9.46 -1.33
CA ALA A 145 -14.12 -8.92 -1.55
C ALA A 145 -13.80 -7.78 -0.56
N ALA A 146 -14.74 -6.85 -0.33
CA ALA A 146 -14.58 -5.78 0.65
C ALA A 146 -14.49 -6.30 2.10
N ILE A 147 -15.23 -7.37 2.44
CA ILE A 147 -15.10 -8.07 3.72
C ILE A 147 -13.68 -8.63 3.88
N HIS A 148 -13.19 -9.34 2.86
CA HIS A 148 -11.82 -9.88 2.88
C HIS A 148 -10.80 -8.78 3.10
N ASP A 149 -10.88 -7.69 2.34
CA ASP A 149 -9.93 -6.59 2.45
C ASP A 149 -10.00 -5.96 3.85
N ALA A 150 -11.19 -5.69 4.39
CA ALA A 150 -11.31 -5.11 5.72
C ALA A 150 -10.84 -6.06 6.84
N GLN A 151 -11.02 -7.38 6.70
CA GLN A 151 -10.52 -8.37 7.65
C GLN A 151 -8.99 -8.43 7.68
N MET A 152 -8.38 -8.45 6.49
CA MET A 152 -6.95 -8.25 6.35
C MET A 152 -6.51 -6.91 7.01
N GLY A 153 -7.36 -5.87 6.90
CA GLY A 153 -7.24 -4.52 7.49
C GLY A 153 -7.01 -4.51 8.98
N LEU A 154 -7.69 -5.46 9.61
CA LEU A 154 -7.78 -5.66 11.03
C LEU A 154 -6.86 -6.80 11.49
N GLY A 155 -5.97 -7.29 10.62
CA GLY A 155 -5.04 -8.37 10.95
C GLY A 155 -5.73 -9.71 11.27
N ASP A 156 -7.01 -9.86 10.93
CA ASP A 156 -7.77 -11.10 11.11
C ASP A 156 -7.53 -12.03 9.91
N ASP A 157 -6.30 -12.55 9.84
CA ASP A 157 -5.84 -13.38 8.73
C ASP A 157 -6.71 -14.65 8.59
N VAL A 158 -7.23 -15.18 9.70
CA VAL A 158 -8.09 -16.39 9.70
C VAL A 158 -9.44 -16.09 9.06
N ALA A 159 -10.06 -14.96 9.38
CA ALA A 159 -11.30 -14.57 8.73
C ALA A 159 -11.07 -14.21 7.25
N ALA A 160 -9.97 -13.50 6.96
CA ALA A 160 -9.58 -13.13 5.61
C ALA A 160 -9.33 -14.34 4.69
N GLU A 161 -8.67 -15.39 5.19
CA GLU A 161 -8.50 -16.65 4.45
C GLU A 161 -9.85 -17.28 4.08
N LYS A 162 -10.81 -17.29 5.02
CA LYS A 162 -12.13 -17.87 4.80
C LYS A 162 -12.93 -17.09 3.76
N SER A 163 -12.96 -15.76 3.87
CA SER A 163 -13.66 -14.91 2.92
C SER A 163 -13.04 -15.00 1.53
N LEU A 164 -11.70 -15.08 1.41
CA LEU A 164 -11.05 -15.29 0.13
C LEU A 164 -11.34 -16.67 -0.45
N ALA A 165 -11.28 -17.74 0.35
CA ALA A 165 -11.58 -19.09 -0.11
C ALA A 165 -13.00 -19.18 -0.67
N GLU A 166 -13.98 -18.54 -0.03
CA GLU A 166 -15.34 -18.46 -0.55
C GLU A 166 -15.43 -17.61 -1.82
N LEU A 167 -14.68 -16.51 -1.90
CA LEU A 167 -14.60 -15.68 -3.10
C LEU A 167 -14.03 -16.49 -4.29
N VAL A 168 -12.93 -17.22 -4.10
CA VAL A 168 -12.33 -18.10 -5.12
C VAL A 168 -13.33 -19.15 -5.62
N LYS A 169 -14.08 -19.76 -4.69
CA LYS A 169 -15.07 -20.79 -5.03
C LYS A 169 -16.23 -20.25 -5.86
N ARG A 170 -16.62 -19.00 -5.67
CA ARG A 170 -17.82 -18.40 -6.27
C ARG A 170 -17.53 -17.50 -7.47
N ALA A 171 -16.32 -16.94 -7.57
CA ALA A 171 -15.96 -16.02 -8.63
C ALA A 171 -16.05 -16.68 -10.01
N LYS A 172 -16.77 -16.01 -10.92
CA LYS A 172 -16.85 -16.34 -12.34
C LYS A 172 -16.51 -15.06 -13.10
N GLY A 173 -15.32 -14.94 -13.68
CA GLY A 173 -14.93 -13.73 -14.39
C GLY A 173 -13.46 -13.35 -14.21
N PRO A 174 -13.09 -12.09 -14.49
CA PRO A 174 -11.70 -11.62 -14.47
C PRO A 174 -11.07 -11.85 -13.10
N LEU A 175 -9.98 -12.61 -13.10
CA LEU A 175 -9.38 -13.11 -11.87
C LEU A 175 -8.30 -12.16 -11.32
N THR A 176 -8.03 -11.01 -11.95
CA THR A 176 -6.93 -10.11 -11.54
C THR A 176 -7.05 -9.65 -10.09
N GLY A 177 -8.22 -9.15 -9.69
CA GLY A 177 -8.50 -8.77 -8.29
C GLY A 177 -8.41 -9.93 -7.30
N LEU A 178 -8.69 -11.14 -7.77
CA LEU A 178 -8.62 -12.35 -6.95
C LEU A 178 -7.17 -12.83 -6.83
N TRP A 179 -6.41 -12.85 -7.91
CA TRP A 179 -5.00 -13.25 -7.93
C TRP A 179 -4.15 -12.34 -7.06
N VAL A 180 -4.39 -11.02 -7.06
CA VAL A 180 -3.64 -10.13 -6.16
C VAL A 180 -4.02 -10.34 -4.68
N ARG A 181 -5.27 -10.72 -4.37
CA ARG A 181 -5.69 -11.12 -3.01
C ARG A 181 -4.98 -12.40 -2.58
N GLN A 182 -5.00 -13.40 -3.45
CA GLN A 182 -4.33 -14.68 -3.20
C GLN A 182 -2.82 -14.50 -3.06
N ALA A 183 -2.21 -13.65 -3.88
CA ALA A 183 -0.79 -13.35 -3.80
C ALA A 183 -0.41 -12.70 -2.47
N HIS A 184 -1.26 -11.79 -1.97
CA HIS A 184 -1.01 -11.14 -0.69
C HIS A 184 -1.10 -12.12 0.50
N LEU A 185 -2.07 -13.03 0.53
CA LEU A 185 -2.09 -14.09 1.54
C LEU A 185 -0.88 -15.04 1.40
N ALA A 186 -0.49 -15.37 0.17
CA ALA A 186 0.70 -16.19 -0.08
C ALA A 186 1.96 -15.49 0.45
N GLU A 187 2.13 -14.19 0.23
CA GLU A 187 3.21 -13.36 0.78
C GLU A 187 3.26 -13.41 2.31
N LEU A 188 2.11 -13.20 2.98
CA LEU A 188 2.04 -13.24 4.44
C LEU A 188 2.41 -14.61 5.01
N HIS A 189 2.12 -15.70 4.29
CA HIS A 189 2.48 -17.07 4.67
C HIS A 189 3.87 -17.52 4.17
N GLY A 190 4.67 -16.61 3.61
CA GLY A 190 6.01 -16.92 3.12
C GLY A 190 6.03 -17.78 1.85
N GLN A 191 4.91 -17.88 1.13
CA GLN A 191 4.73 -18.62 -0.13
C GLN A 191 5.05 -17.73 -1.33
N GLU A 192 6.25 -17.16 -1.35
CA GLU A 192 6.65 -16.08 -2.27
C GLU A 192 6.65 -16.47 -3.75
N ASP A 193 6.98 -17.73 -4.06
CA ASP A 193 6.95 -18.22 -5.45
C ASP A 193 5.52 -18.28 -6.00
N GLU A 194 4.54 -18.66 -5.16
CA GLU A 194 3.13 -18.65 -5.55
C GLU A 194 2.61 -17.20 -5.65
N ALA A 195 2.99 -16.33 -4.71
CA ALA A 195 2.67 -14.90 -4.79
C ALA A 195 3.16 -14.27 -6.09
N LEU A 196 4.43 -14.53 -6.45
CA LEU A 196 5.05 -14.02 -7.68
C LEU A 196 4.35 -14.57 -8.94
N LYS A 197 4.04 -15.87 -8.94
CA LYS A 197 3.31 -16.52 -10.04
C LYS A 197 1.91 -15.94 -10.25
N LEU A 198 1.18 -15.66 -9.17
CA LEU A 198 -0.15 -15.03 -9.22
C LEU A 198 -0.07 -13.59 -9.71
N LEU A 199 0.86 -12.78 -9.17
CA LEU A 199 1.05 -11.39 -9.60
C LEU A 199 1.47 -11.28 -11.07
N LYS A 200 2.25 -12.24 -11.58
CA LYS A 200 2.64 -12.29 -13.00
C LYS A 200 1.43 -12.41 -13.94
N GLN A 201 0.33 -13.04 -13.49
CA GLN A 201 -0.91 -13.15 -14.28
C GLN A 201 -1.65 -11.81 -14.39
N CYS A 202 -1.34 -10.85 -13.52
CA CYS A 202 -1.93 -9.52 -13.53
C CYS A 202 -1.14 -8.49 -14.37
N LEU A 203 -0.03 -8.90 -15.01
CA LEU A 203 0.79 -8.00 -15.81
C LEU A 203 0.06 -7.53 -17.08
N PRO A 204 0.34 -6.30 -17.57
CA PRO A 204 -0.29 -5.76 -18.77
C PRO A 204 -0.25 -6.71 -19.97
N GLU A 205 0.88 -7.40 -20.18
CA GLU A 205 1.10 -8.34 -21.29
C GLU A 205 0.18 -9.57 -21.19
N SER A 206 -0.15 -9.99 -19.96
CA SER A 206 -1.10 -11.09 -19.69
C SER A 206 -2.55 -10.68 -19.91
N LEU A 207 -2.82 -9.37 -20.00
CA LEU A 207 -4.15 -8.78 -20.15
C LEU A 207 -4.39 -8.17 -21.54
N GLU A 208 -3.43 -8.32 -22.46
CA GLU A 208 -3.56 -7.82 -23.83
C GLU A 208 -4.82 -8.38 -24.51
N GLY A 209 -5.59 -7.49 -25.14
CA GLY A 209 -6.89 -7.81 -25.75
C GLY A 209 -8.10 -7.75 -24.81
N GLN A 210 -7.91 -7.51 -23.50
CA GLN A 210 -9.00 -7.45 -22.50
C GLN A 210 -9.42 -6.02 -22.08
N GLY A 211 -8.78 -4.95 -22.61
CA GLY A 211 -9.17 -3.57 -22.32
C GLY A 211 -7.98 -2.59 -22.24
N ASP A 212 -8.17 -1.47 -21.54
CA ASP A 212 -7.21 -0.37 -21.37
C ASP A 212 -6.05 -0.75 -20.42
N PHE A 213 -5.07 -1.48 -20.96
CA PHE A 213 -3.85 -1.98 -20.29
C PHE A 213 -2.87 -0.88 -19.83
N ARG A 214 -3.15 0.38 -20.14
CA ARG A 214 -2.37 1.55 -19.68
C ARG A 214 -3.04 2.29 -18.53
N SER A 215 -4.24 1.87 -18.12
CA SER A 215 -4.92 2.46 -16.98
C SER A 215 -4.05 2.35 -15.71
N PRO A 216 -4.04 3.36 -14.84
CA PRO A 216 -3.27 3.32 -13.58
C PRO A 216 -3.65 2.13 -12.70
N ALA A 217 -4.87 1.62 -12.82
CA ALA A 217 -5.33 0.41 -12.15
C ALA A 217 -4.57 -0.85 -12.59
N ILE A 218 -4.21 -0.97 -13.87
CA ILE A 218 -3.44 -2.12 -14.38
C ILE A 218 -1.97 -1.97 -14.05
N LEU A 219 -1.42 -0.76 -14.21
CA LEU A 219 -0.04 -0.48 -13.79
C LEU A 219 0.16 -0.75 -12.30
N TRP A 220 -0.83 -0.48 -11.46
CA TRP A 220 -0.78 -0.83 -10.04
C TRP A 220 -0.50 -2.32 -9.80
N TYR A 221 -1.08 -3.25 -10.57
CA TYR A 221 -0.76 -4.67 -10.44
C TYR A 221 0.69 -4.98 -10.83
N GLN A 222 1.20 -4.32 -11.88
CA GLN A 222 2.61 -4.41 -12.26
C GLN A 222 3.53 -3.89 -11.15
N LEU A 223 3.16 -2.79 -10.48
CA LEU A 223 3.89 -2.29 -9.32
C LEU A 223 3.90 -3.30 -8.17
N ARG A 224 2.80 -4.03 -7.93
CA ARG A 224 2.77 -5.11 -6.93
C ARG A 224 3.73 -6.25 -7.27
N PHE A 225 3.79 -6.65 -8.54
CA PHE A 225 4.77 -7.63 -9.02
C PHE A 225 6.21 -7.12 -8.84
N ALA A 226 6.48 -5.86 -9.17
CA ALA A 226 7.78 -5.23 -9.01
C ALA A 226 8.24 -5.18 -7.53
N HIS A 227 7.34 -4.82 -6.61
CA HIS A 227 7.63 -4.84 -5.17
C HIS A 227 7.91 -6.25 -4.65
N GLN A 228 7.16 -7.26 -5.09
CA GLN A 228 7.42 -8.66 -4.72
C GLN A 228 8.82 -9.09 -5.19
N LEU A 229 9.25 -8.70 -6.39
CA LEU A 229 10.61 -8.94 -6.86
C LEU A 229 11.66 -8.26 -5.97
N LEU A 230 11.44 -6.99 -5.59
CA LEU A 230 12.33 -6.29 -4.66
C LEU A 230 12.41 -6.99 -3.29
N ASP A 231 11.27 -7.44 -2.74
CA ASP A 231 11.23 -8.15 -1.45
C ASP A 231 11.99 -9.47 -1.48
N MET A 232 11.98 -10.16 -2.61
CA MET A 232 12.76 -11.38 -2.83
C MET A 232 14.25 -11.09 -3.16
N GLY A 233 14.69 -9.84 -3.09
CA GLY A 233 16.06 -9.44 -3.44
C GLY A 233 16.37 -9.46 -4.94
N LYS A 234 15.38 -9.66 -5.82
CA LYS A 234 15.50 -9.63 -7.28
C LYS A 234 15.47 -8.19 -7.78
N THR A 235 16.43 -7.40 -7.31
CA THR A 235 16.43 -5.93 -7.46
C THR A 235 16.43 -5.49 -8.92
N GLU A 236 17.21 -6.13 -9.80
CA GLU A 236 17.28 -5.79 -11.22
C GLU A 236 15.96 -6.07 -11.95
N GLU A 237 15.32 -7.21 -11.68
CA GLU A 237 14.02 -7.57 -12.28
C GLU A 237 12.93 -6.60 -11.80
N GLY A 238 12.91 -6.25 -10.51
CA GLY A 238 11.97 -5.27 -9.96
C GLY A 238 12.18 -3.87 -10.56
N ALA A 239 13.44 -3.42 -10.68
CA ALA A 239 13.79 -2.14 -11.31
C ALA A 239 13.24 -2.04 -12.74
N ALA A 240 13.43 -3.09 -13.55
CA ALA A 240 12.95 -3.11 -14.93
C ALA A 240 11.43 -2.94 -15.04
N GLN A 241 10.65 -3.50 -14.10
CA GLN A 241 9.20 -3.34 -14.06
C GLN A 241 8.78 -1.91 -13.70
N PHE A 242 9.48 -1.27 -12.76
CA PHE A 242 9.23 0.14 -12.45
C PHE A 242 9.62 1.06 -13.60
N GLU A 243 10.73 0.78 -14.28
CA GLU A 243 11.16 1.54 -15.47
C GLU A 243 10.12 1.47 -16.59
N ASP A 244 9.57 0.29 -16.88
CA ASP A 244 8.49 0.12 -17.85
C ASP A 244 7.23 0.90 -17.43
N ALA A 245 6.80 0.78 -16.16
CA ALA A 245 5.64 1.52 -15.66
C ALA A 245 5.83 3.05 -15.73
N VAL A 246 7.02 3.57 -15.42
CA VAL A 246 7.36 5.00 -15.56
C VAL A 246 7.38 5.40 -17.04
N GLY A 247 7.86 4.54 -17.94
CA GLY A 247 7.84 4.78 -19.39
C GLY A 247 6.42 4.89 -19.95
N ARG A 248 5.47 4.11 -19.42
CA ARG A 248 4.05 4.15 -19.78
C ARG A 248 3.32 5.35 -19.17
N LEU A 249 3.61 5.69 -17.92
CA LEU A 249 2.91 6.76 -17.20
C LEU A 249 3.87 7.58 -16.33
N PRO A 250 4.60 8.56 -16.92
CA PRO A 250 5.70 9.26 -16.25
C PRO A 250 5.32 10.09 -15.02
N LYS A 251 4.04 10.45 -14.87
CA LYS A 251 3.51 11.24 -13.74
C LYS A 251 2.83 10.38 -12.67
N TYR A 252 2.87 9.05 -12.79
CA TYR A 252 2.31 8.17 -11.78
C TYR A 252 3.29 8.02 -10.62
N PHE A 253 3.04 8.78 -9.55
CA PHE A 253 3.97 8.89 -8.43
C PHE A 253 4.34 7.54 -7.81
N LEU A 254 3.42 6.56 -7.79
CA LEU A 254 3.69 5.21 -7.27
C LEU A 254 4.78 4.47 -8.09
N ALA A 255 4.77 4.64 -9.42
CA ALA A 255 5.77 4.04 -10.29
C ALA A 255 7.13 4.75 -10.15
N VAL A 256 7.12 6.09 -10.09
CA VAL A 256 8.34 6.90 -9.91
C VAL A 256 8.98 6.63 -8.56
N SER A 257 8.19 6.53 -7.48
CA SER A 257 8.69 6.20 -6.14
C SER A 257 9.22 4.78 -6.07
N GLY A 258 8.54 3.82 -6.69
CA GLY A 258 9.02 2.43 -6.77
C GLY A 258 10.34 2.32 -7.54
N LEU A 259 10.52 3.11 -8.60
CA LEU A 259 11.81 3.20 -9.29
C LEU A 259 12.89 3.83 -8.41
N ALA A 260 12.55 4.88 -7.64
CA ALA A 260 13.46 5.44 -6.64
C ALA A 260 13.88 4.38 -5.62
N GLU A 261 12.93 3.53 -5.19
CA GLU A 261 13.16 2.37 -4.34
C GLU A 261 14.12 1.35 -4.97
N ALA A 262 13.90 0.98 -6.20
CA ALA A 262 14.80 0.06 -6.89
C ALA A 262 16.21 0.67 -7.03
N ARG A 263 16.33 1.96 -7.36
CA ARG A 263 17.63 2.63 -7.55
C ARG A 263 18.46 2.69 -6.28
N ALA A 264 17.88 3.03 -5.14
CA ALA A 264 18.69 3.07 -3.91
C ALA A 264 18.96 1.67 -3.34
N ALA A 265 18.15 0.65 -3.65
CA ALA A 265 18.51 -0.76 -3.43
C ALA A 265 19.70 -1.22 -4.30
N GLN A 266 19.85 -0.67 -5.52
CA GLN A 266 21.02 -0.84 -6.40
C GLN A 266 22.24 -0.01 -5.95
N GLY A 267 22.13 0.81 -4.90
CA GLY A 267 23.18 1.76 -4.49
C GLY A 267 23.32 2.98 -5.41
N ARG A 268 22.40 3.18 -6.37
CA ARG A 268 22.36 4.33 -7.28
C ARG A 268 21.69 5.53 -6.61
N TYR A 269 22.30 6.01 -5.53
CA TYR A 269 21.71 6.99 -4.61
C TYR A 269 21.40 8.35 -5.26
N ASP A 270 22.27 8.86 -6.13
CA ASP A 270 22.04 10.14 -6.81
C ASP A 270 20.82 10.10 -7.74
N GLU A 271 20.57 8.96 -8.39
CA GLU A 271 19.40 8.76 -9.23
C GLU A 271 18.14 8.59 -8.39
N ALA A 272 18.23 7.83 -7.30
CA ALA A 272 17.13 7.68 -6.35
C ALA A 272 16.69 9.03 -5.77
N LEU A 273 17.63 9.91 -5.38
CA LEU A 273 17.31 11.25 -4.87
C LEU A 273 16.61 12.13 -5.92
N LYS A 274 17.00 12.07 -7.20
CA LYS A 274 16.31 12.77 -8.29
C LYS A 274 14.89 12.25 -8.47
N LEU A 275 14.70 10.93 -8.44
CA LEU A 275 13.37 10.31 -8.55
C LEU A 275 12.48 10.62 -7.34
N TYR A 276 13.03 10.66 -6.12
CA TYR A 276 12.29 11.11 -4.94
C TYR A 276 11.91 12.58 -5.02
N ALA A 277 12.80 13.45 -5.49
CA ALA A 277 12.47 14.86 -5.71
C ALA A 277 11.31 15.01 -6.71
N ASN A 278 11.30 14.22 -7.80
CA ASN A 278 10.18 14.19 -8.75
C ASN A 278 8.90 13.65 -8.10
N THR A 279 9.01 12.60 -7.28
CA THR A 279 7.88 12.01 -6.55
C THR A 279 7.25 13.02 -5.60
N ILE A 280 8.06 13.71 -4.79
CA ILE A 280 7.63 14.74 -3.84
C ILE A 280 6.91 15.89 -4.56
N ALA A 281 7.38 16.27 -5.75
CA ALA A 281 6.72 17.29 -6.57
C ALA A 281 5.34 16.84 -7.12
N LEU A 282 5.14 15.53 -7.32
CA LEU A 282 3.87 14.95 -7.76
C LEU A 282 2.91 14.70 -6.59
N CYS A 283 3.44 14.19 -5.47
CA CYS A 283 2.73 13.84 -4.25
C CYS A 283 3.64 14.20 -3.05
N PRO A 284 3.35 15.29 -2.32
CA PRO A 284 4.19 15.79 -1.22
C PRO A 284 3.97 14.99 0.08
N ASP A 285 3.98 13.66 -0.02
CA ASP A 285 3.82 12.76 1.12
C ASP A 285 5.11 12.79 2.00
N PRO A 286 4.99 12.95 3.33
CA PRO A 286 6.10 12.88 4.29
C PRO A 286 7.04 11.69 4.09
N ILE A 287 6.49 10.55 3.67
CA ILE A 287 7.18 9.28 3.56
C ILE A 287 8.32 9.34 2.52
N PHE A 288 8.15 10.13 1.45
CA PHE A 288 9.18 10.32 0.43
C PHE A 288 10.30 11.24 0.92
N HIS A 289 9.98 12.20 1.79
CA HIS A 289 11.00 13.00 2.47
C HIS A 289 11.83 12.16 3.44
N MET A 290 11.22 11.24 4.18
CA MET A 290 11.96 10.29 5.04
C MET A 290 12.90 9.42 4.20
N ALA A 291 12.42 8.91 3.07
CA ALA A 291 13.22 8.07 2.20
C ALA A 291 14.40 8.80 1.55
N ALA A 292 14.21 10.03 1.08
CA ALA A 292 15.32 10.87 0.64
C ALA A 292 16.29 11.17 1.80
N GLY A 293 15.75 11.42 2.99
CA GLY A 293 16.52 11.67 4.20
C GLY A 293 17.48 10.54 4.55
N ASP A 294 17.07 9.27 4.49
CA ASP A 294 18.01 8.19 4.83
C ASP A 294 19.03 7.91 3.74
N ILE A 295 18.73 8.25 2.48
CA ILE A 295 19.75 8.25 1.43
C ILE A 295 20.78 9.35 1.73
N HIS A 296 20.37 10.56 2.11
CA HIS A 296 21.29 11.60 2.55
C HIS A 296 22.12 11.15 3.76
N MET A 297 21.50 10.49 4.74
CA MET A 297 22.21 9.95 5.90
C MET A 297 23.26 8.90 5.48
N LYS A 298 22.91 8.00 4.56
CA LYS A 298 23.83 7.00 3.99
C LYS A 298 25.03 7.63 3.30
N LEU A 299 24.83 8.76 2.63
CA LEU A 299 25.87 9.52 1.95
C LEU A 299 26.68 10.43 2.90
N GLY A 300 26.41 10.41 4.22
CA GLY A 300 27.04 11.29 5.20
C GLY A 300 26.56 12.74 5.18
N GLN A 301 25.53 13.05 4.37
CA GLN A 301 24.93 14.36 4.18
C GLN A 301 23.94 14.67 5.31
N THR A 302 24.47 14.80 6.52
CA THR A 302 23.69 14.81 7.77
C THR A 302 22.72 16.00 7.85
N ASP A 303 23.13 17.17 7.37
CA ASP A 303 22.27 18.37 7.43
C ASP A 303 21.09 18.27 6.47
N GLN A 304 21.30 17.74 5.25
CA GLN A 304 20.23 17.45 4.31
C GLN A 304 19.27 16.39 4.84
N ALA A 305 19.80 15.33 5.47
CA ALA A 305 18.99 14.29 6.10
C ALA A 305 18.08 14.88 7.19
N LYS A 306 18.65 15.67 8.12
CA LYS A 306 17.88 16.34 9.18
C LYS A 306 16.83 17.30 8.64
N ALA A 307 17.14 18.05 7.59
CA ALA A 307 16.17 18.94 6.95
C ALA A 307 14.99 18.16 6.35
N ALA A 308 15.26 17.07 5.63
CA ALA A 308 14.23 16.22 5.04
C ALA A 308 13.35 15.58 6.13
N TYR A 309 13.95 15.09 7.20
CA TYR A 309 13.25 14.54 8.36
C TYR A 309 12.36 15.57 9.07
N ALA A 310 12.85 16.79 9.26
CA ALA A 310 12.08 17.85 9.91
C ALA A 310 10.84 18.24 9.07
N VAL A 311 10.96 18.25 7.74
CA VAL A 311 9.81 18.44 6.85
C VAL A 311 8.81 17.31 7.01
N ALA A 312 9.26 16.05 6.95
CA ALA A 312 8.38 14.89 7.10
C ALA A 312 7.63 14.88 8.44
N GLU A 313 8.35 15.04 9.55
CA GLU A 313 7.77 15.07 10.89
C GLU A 313 6.78 16.21 11.05
N LYS A 314 7.14 17.43 10.61
CA LYS A 314 6.25 18.58 10.68
C LYS A 314 4.98 18.37 9.86
N THR A 315 5.07 17.89 8.63
CA THR A 315 3.90 17.64 7.78
C THR A 315 2.94 16.65 8.44
N ILE A 316 3.44 15.62 9.12
CA ILE A 316 2.58 14.68 9.84
C ILE A 316 1.96 15.33 11.09
N LEU A 317 2.74 16.07 11.87
CA LEU A 317 2.24 16.73 13.09
C LEU A 317 1.21 17.84 12.80
N ASP A 318 1.33 18.50 11.65
CA ASP A 318 0.39 19.52 11.18
C ASP A 318 -0.84 18.91 10.48
N SER A 319 -0.84 17.60 10.22
CA SER A 319 -1.95 16.92 9.54
C SER A 319 -3.17 16.76 10.44
N GLU A 320 -4.37 16.97 9.89
CA GLU A 320 -5.65 16.63 10.53
C GLU A 320 -5.96 15.12 10.47
N ALA A 321 -4.98 14.32 10.05
CA ALA A 321 -5.05 12.89 9.96
C ALA A 321 -5.45 12.24 11.29
N THR A 322 -6.14 11.10 11.19
CA THR A 322 -6.47 10.32 12.40
C THR A 322 -5.19 9.74 13.02
N PRO A 323 -5.16 9.49 14.34
CA PRO A 323 -4.01 8.82 14.97
C PRO A 323 -3.62 7.50 14.31
N ALA A 324 -4.54 6.82 13.61
CA ALA A 324 -4.27 5.56 12.91
C ALA A 324 -3.50 5.75 11.58
N GLU A 325 -3.64 6.89 10.91
CA GLU A 325 -3.11 7.08 9.54
C GLU A 325 -1.58 7.09 9.49
N TYR A 326 -0.91 7.82 10.40
CA TYR A 326 0.55 7.97 10.41
C TYR A 326 1.26 7.38 11.65
N SER A 327 0.55 6.74 12.58
CA SER A 327 1.16 6.27 13.84
C SER A 327 2.25 5.22 13.62
N ARG A 328 2.06 4.29 12.68
CA ARG A 328 3.07 3.30 12.31
C ARG A 328 4.32 3.95 11.73
N GLU A 329 4.13 4.82 10.75
CA GLU A 329 5.17 5.51 10.02
C GLU A 329 6.01 6.36 10.98
N LEU A 330 5.37 7.15 11.85
CA LEU A 330 6.06 7.94 12.88
C LEU A 330 6.76 7.06 13.91
N SER A 331 6.13 5.97 14.35
CA SER A 331 6.74 5.04 15.31
C SER A 331 8.04 4.45 14.75
N LEU A 332 8.00 3.95 13.51
CA LEU A 332 9.18 3.41 12.83
C LEU A 332 10.21 4.52 12.59
N PHE A 333 9.78 5.69 12.14
CA PHE A 333 10.64 6.85 11.91
C PHE A 333 11.47 7.20 13.16
N TYR A 334 10.80 7.35 14.30
CA TYR A 334 11.43 7.61 15.60
C TYR A 334 12.33 6.46 16.05
N SER A 335 11.86 5.21 15.93
CA SER A 335 12.60 4.03 16.36
C SER A 335 13.91 3.86 15.59
N GLU A 336 13.87 3.86 14.26
CA GLU A 336 15.04 3.69 13.38
C GLU A 336 16.11 4.76 13.61
N ARG A 337 15.70 6.00 13.85
CA ARG A 337 16.61 7.14 14.03
C ARG A 337 17.01 7.36 15.48
N GLY A 338 16.50 6.55 16.42
CA GLY A 338 16.79 6.68 17.85
C GLY A 338 16.25 7.97 18.46
N LEU A 339 15.15 8.48 17.92
CA LEU A 339 14.47 9.68 18.37
C LEU A 339 13.27 9.28 19.25
N GLN A 340 12.97 10.06 20.28
CA GLN A 340 11.74 9.96 21.09
C GLN A 340 11.25 8.51 21.37
N PRO A 341 12.08 7.61 21.96
CA PRO A 341 11.77 6.18 22.02
C PRO A 341 10.44 5.84 22.72
N LYS A 342 10.12 6.55 23.80
CA LYS A 342 8.82 6.41 24.49
C LYS A 342 7.64 6.82 23.60
N LYS A 343 7.78 7.89 22.82
CA LYS A 343 6.74 8.32 21.89
C LYS A 343 6.56 7.30 20.76
N ALA A 344 7.65 6.70 20.29
CA ALA A 344 7.59 5.64 19.31
C ALA A 344 6.79 4.42 19.82
N VAL A 345 6.97 4.04 21.09
CA VAL A 345 6.18 2.96 21.73
C VAL A 345 4.70 3.34 21.83
N GLU A 346 4.39 4.57 22.25
CA GLU A 346 3.00 5.07 22.31
C GLU A 346 2.32 4.98 20.94
N LEU A 347 2.98 5.48 19.89
CA LEU A 347 2.48 5.47 18.53
C LEU A 347 2.31 4.03 17.98
N ALA A 348 3.26 3.12 18.24
CA ALA A 348 3.11 1.72 17.83
C ALA A 348 1.92 1.04 18.51
N ARG A 349 1.63 1.38 19.78
CA ARG A 349 0.45 0.85 20.49
C ARG A 349 -0.85 1.39 19.91
N ILE A 350 -0.87 2.66 19.50
CA ILE A 350 -2.00 3.25 18.78
C ILE A 350 -2.22 2.48 17.48
N ASP A 351 -1.20 2.37 16.62
CA ASP A 351 -1.29 1.62 15.35
C ASP A 351 -1.84 0.20 15.55
N LEU A 352 -1.24 -0.54 16.49
CA LEU A 352 -1.63 -1.92 16.76
C LEU A 352 -3.08 -2.06 17.24
N ALA A 353 -3.59 -1.10 18.01
CA ALA A 353 -4.98 -1.09 18.47
C ALA A 353 -6.01 -0.83 17.35
N PHE A 354 -5.57 -0.33 16.19
CA PHE A 354 -6.41 -0.15 15.01
C PHE A 354 -6.25 -1.29 14.01
N ARG A 355 -5.01 -1.64 13.65
CA ARG A 355 -4.71 -2.56 12.54
C ARG A 355 -4.52 -4.01 12.96
N HIS A 356 -4.03 -4.29 14.17
CA HIS A 356 -3.78 -5.64 14.73
C HIS A 356 -2.98 -6.63 13.85
N ASP A 357 -2.37 -6.15 12.76
CA ASP A 357 -1.63 -6.95 11.79
C ASP A 357 -0.21 -7.29 12.29
N ILE A 358 0.47 -8.20 11.56
CA ILE A 358 1.85 -8.58 11.89
C ILE A 358 2.84 -7.41 11.85
N PHE A 359 2.52 -6.39 11.05
CA PHE A 359 3.36 -5.22 10.84
C PHE A 359 3.26 -4.20 11.98
N GLY A 360 2.10 -4.09 12.63
CA GLY A 360 1.90 -3.31 13.85
C GLY A 360 2.61 -3.97 15.03
N HIS A 361 2.59 -5.31 15.08
CA HIS A 361 3.40 -6.06 16.04
C HIS A 361 4.90 -5.83 15.84
N ASP A 362 5.38 -5.75 14.60
CA ASP A 362 6.78 -5.43 14.30
C ASP A 362 7.16 -4.01 14.68
N ALA A 363 6.33 -3.02 14.33
CA ALA A 363 6.55 -1.63 14.74
C ALA A 363 6.63 -1.50 16.27
N LEU A 364 5.75 -2.19 16.99
CA LEU A 364 5.79 -2.26 18.45
C LEU A 364 7.06 -2.96 18.96
N ALA A 365 7.45 -4.08 18.35
CA ALA A 365 8.67 -4.80 18.72
C ALA A 365 9.91 -3.92 18.57
N TRP A 366 10.02 -3.22 17.44
CA TRP A 366 11.14 -2.33 17.16
C TRP A 366 11.13 -1.11 18.10
N ALA A 367 9.98 -0.48 18.34
CA ALA A 367 9.90 0.63 19.28
C ALA A 367 10.29 0.23 20.71
N LEU A 368 9.78 -0.92 21.20
CA LEU A 368 10.13 -1.46 22.52
C LEU A 368 11.61 -1.77 22.63
N TYR A 369 12.20 -2.34 21.57
CA TYR A 369 13.64 -2.59 21.49
C TYR A 369 14.45 -1.30 21.63
N ARG A 370 14.04 -0.22 20.94
CA ARG A 370 14.72 1.08 20.98
C ARG A 370 14.52 1.81 22.31
N ASP A 371 13.41 1.55 23.01
CA ASP A 371 13.16 2.04 24.37
C ASP A 371 13.83 1.19 25.47
N GLY A 372 14.40 0.03 25.12
CA GLY A 372 15.13 -0.84 26.05
C GLY A 372 14.29 -1.92 26.74
N GLN A 373 13.04 -2.11 26.32
CA GLN A 373 12.12 -3.12 26.85
C GLN A 373 12.23 -4.43 26.06
N PHE A 374 13.36 -5.13 26.20
CA PHE A 374 13.75 -6.22 25.28
C PHE A 374 12.87 -7.47 25.37
N GLU A 375 12.40 -7.85 26.56
CA GLU A 375 11.56 -9.03 26.75
C GLU A 375 10.18 -8.85 26.12
N GLU A 376 9.59 -7.65 26.28
CA GLU A 376 8.33 -7.30 25.62
C GLU A 376 8.52 -7.13 24.11
N ALA A 377 9.66 -6.59 23.67
CA ALA A 377 10.02 -6.53 22.26
C ALA A 377 10.07 -7.94 21.64
N ALA A 378 10.63 -8.93 22.34
CA ALA A 378 10.69 -10.31 21.85
C ALA A 378 9.30 -10.94 21.73
N LYS A 379 8.37 -10.70 22.67
CA LYS A 379 6.99 -11.16 22.56
C LYS A 379 6.27 -10.54 21.37
N ALA A 380 6.42 -9.23 21.17
CA ALA A 380 5.85 -8.53 20.02
C ALA A 380 6.45 -9.04 18.70
N SER A 381 7.76 -9.26 18.65
CA SER A 381 8.46 -9.82 17.49
C SER A 381 7.98 -11.25 17.15
N GLN A 382 7.68 -12.08 18.15
CA GLN A 382 7.09 -13.39 17.92
C GLN A 382 5.71 -13.29 17.26
N GLN A 383 4.88 -12.32 17.67
CA GLN A 383 3.60 -12.07 17.02
C GLN A 383 3.76 -11.54 15.59
N ALA A 384 4.77 -10.70 15.34
CA ALA A 384 5.09 -10.22 13.99
C ALA A 384 5.50 -11.36 13.02
N LEU A 385 6.06 -12.45 13.54
CA LEU A 385 6.48 -13.60 12.74
C LEU A 385 5.45 -14.74 12.70
N ARG A 386 4.24 -14.54 13.26
CA ARG A 386 3.25 -15.62 13.48
C ARG A 386 2.75 -16.28 12.20
N THR A 387 2.74 -15.57 11.08
CA THR A 387 2.26 -16.07 9.78
C THR A 387 3.34 -16.82 9.00
N GLY A 388 4.60 -16.77 9.44
CA GLY A 388 5.73 -17.31 8.66
C GLY A 388 6.17 -16.43 7.49
N SER A 389 5.75 -15.15 7.47
CA SER A 389 6.22 -14.17 6.50
C SER A 389 7.75 -14.17 6.42
N ARG A 390 8.28 -14.12 5.20
CA ARG A 390 9.72 -14.13 4.94
C ARG A 390 10.33 -12.73 4.89
N ASN A 391 9.54 -11.68 5.15
CA ASN A 391 9.98 -10.30 5.04
C ASN A 391 11.30 -10.05 5.81
N ALA A 392 12.32 -9.58 5.08
CA ALA A 392 13.67 -9.41 5.61
C ALA A 392 13.74 -8.43 6.79
N LYS A 393 12.88 -7.40 6.82
CA LYS A 393 12.88 -6.39 7.89
C LYS A 393 12.35 -6.96 9.21
N LEU A 394 11.28 -7.76 9.17
CA LEU A 394 10.76 -8.48 10.35
C LEU A 394 11.84 -9.38 10.96
N HIS A 395 12.57 -10.10 10.09
CA HIS A 395 13.68 -10.93 10.51
C HIS A 395 14.88 -10.10 11.01
N TYR A 396 15.16 -8.94 10.44
CA TYR A 396 16.20 -8.05 10.96
C TYR A 396 15.88 -7.57 12.38
N HIS A 397 14.68 -7.03 12.61
CA HIS A 397 14.25 -6.59 13.94
C HIS A 397 14.29 -7.74 14.95
N ALA A 398 13.74 -8.90 14.60
CA ALA A 398 13.81 -10.10 15.44
C ALA A 398 15.26 -10.48 15.77
N GLY A 399 16.15 -10.47 14.78
CA GLY A 399 17.56 -10.78 14.96
C GLY A 399 18.27 -9.82 15.91
N MET A 400 18.04 -8.52 15.77
CA MET A 400 18.58 -7.50 16.67
C MET A 400 18.06 -7.63 18.10
N ILE A 401 16.75 -7.93 18.27
CA ILE A 401 16.15 -8.17 19.58
C ILE A 401 16.77 -9.39 20.25
N GLN A 402 16.88 -10.51 19.54
CA GLN A 402 17.50 -11.73 20.06
C GLN A 402 18.98 -11.54 20.39
N HIS A 403 19.71 -10.74 19.58
CA HIS A 403 21.10 -10.40 19.84
C HIS A 403 21.24 -9.65 21.18
N ARG A 404 20.37 -8.67 21.44
CA ARG A 404 20.39 -7.90 22.70
C ARG A 404 20.00 -8.72 23.93
N LEU A 405 19.18 -9.75 23.75
CA LEU A 405 18.84 -10.71 24.81
C LEU A 405 19.91 -11.78 25.04
N GLY A 406 20.99 -11.80 24.25
CA GLY A 406 22.06 -12.79 24.37
C GLY A 406 21.72 -14.15 23.73
N HIS A 407 20.62 -14.25 22.97
CA HIS A 407 20.23 -15.47 22.28
C HIS A 407 20.94 -15.60 20.92
N ALA A 408 22.25 -15.88 20.96
CA ALA A 408 23.13 -15.82 19.80
C ALA A 408 22.67 -16.67 18.59
N ASP A 409 22.20 -17.90 18.82
CA ASP A 409 21.76 -18.78 17.73
C ASP A 409 20.50 -18.26 17.02
N ALA A 410 19.53 -17.79 17.81
CA ALA A 410 18.31 -17.20 17.26
C ALA A 410 18.62 -15.90 16.50
N ALA A 411 19.49 -15.05 17.07
CA ALA A 411 19.96 -13.84 16.42
C ALA A 411 20.64 -14.13 15.07
N ARG A 412 21.56 -15.10 15.04
CA ARG A 412 22.25 -15.52 13.81
C ARG A 412 21.26 -16.01 12.77
N LYS A 413 20.28 -16.86 13.15
CA LYS A 413 19.27 -17.39 12.25
C LYS A 413 18.48 -16.26 11.58
N HIS A 414 17.96 -15.33 12.37
CA HIS A 414 17.13 -14.23 11.87
C HIS A 414 17.93 -13.21 11.04
N LEU A 415 19.12 -12.81 11.49
CA LEU A 415 19.98 -11.89 10.73
C LEU A 415 20.47 -12.51 9.42
N THR A 416 20.81 -13.82 9.42
CA THR A 416 21.16 -14.54 8.19
C THR A 416 20.00 -14.52 7.21
N HIS A 417 18.78 -14.80 7.68
CA HIS A 417 17.58 -14.72 6.83
C HIS A 417 17.43 -13.31 6.22
N ALA A 418 17.47 -12.26 7.03
CA ALA A 418 17.31 -10.89 6.56
C ALA A 418 18.31 -10.52 5.44
N VAL A 419 19.61 -10.78 5.65
CA VAL A 419 20.66 -10.36 4.72
C VAL A 419 20.77 -11.25 3.48
N THR A 420 20.31 -12.51 3.54
CA THR A 420 20.31 -13.42 2.39
C THR A 420 19.05 -13.29 1.54
N HIS A 421 17.90 -13.05 2.17
CA HIS A 421 16.62 -12.96 1.49
C HIS A 421 16.47 -11.66 0.70
N HIS A 422 16.81 -10.52 1.30
CA HIS A 422 16.87 -9.23 0.60
C HIS A 422 18.08 -8.42 1.08
N PRO A 423 19.24 -8.54 0.41
CA PRO A 423 20.49 -7.90 0.84
C PRO A 423 20.46 -6.36 0.96
N ALA A 424 19.45 -5.70 0.37
CA ALA A 424 19.24 -4.25 0.37
C ALA A 424 17.90 -3.84 1.03
N PHE A 425 17.39 -4.64 1.98
CA PHE A 425 16.09 -4.43 2.63
C PHE A 425 15.94 -3.04 3.28
N SER A 426 17.03 -2.42 3.73
CA SER A 426 17.08 -1.06 4.27
C SER A 426 18.39 -0.38 3.85
N VAL A 427 18.33 0.91 3.54
CA VAL A 427 19.52 1.70 3.16
C VAL A 427 20.47 1.87 4.34
N LEU A 428 19.90 2.04 5.54
CA LEU A 428 20.65 2.21 6.78
C LEU A 428 20.95 0.88 7.47
N ASP A 429 19.95 0.00 7.57
CA ASP A 429 20.04 -1.14 8.48
C ASP A 429 20.70 -2.40 7.90
N ALA A 430 20.73 -2.54 6.57
CA ALA A 430 21.26 -3.77 5.96
C ALA A 430 22.74 -4.01 6.30
N ASP A 431 23.53 -2.93 6.42
CA ASP A 431 24.94 -3.05 6.79
C ASP A 431 25.13 -3.26 8.30
N VAL A 432 24.24 -2.68 9.13
CA VAL A 432 24.19 -2.98 10.57
C VAL A 432 23.92 -4.46 10.78
N ALA A 433 22.93 -5.03 10.10
CA ALA A 433 22.60 -6.46 10.16
C ALA A 433 23.80 -7.35 9.79
N ARG A 434 24.51 -7.03 8.69
CA ARG A 434 25.71 -7.75 8.25
C ARG A 434 26.83 -7.67 9.28
N GLN A 435 27.06 -6.49 9.86
CA GLN A 435 28.10 -6.29 10.86
C GLN A 435 27.81 -7.07 12.14
N THR A 436 26.58 -7.00 12.66
CA THR A 436 26.16 -7.78 13.84
C THR A 436 26.25 -9.29 13.59
N LEU A 437 25.88 -9.76 12.39
CA LEU A 437 26.02 -11.17 12.02
C LEU A 437 27.49 -11.64 12.00
N LYS A 438 28.40 -10.76 11.54
CA LYS A 438 29.85 -11.03 11.56
C LYS A 438 30.38 -11.13 12.99
N GLU A 439 29.97 -10.23 13.88
CA GLU A 439 30.35 -10.24 15.30
C GLU A 439 29.86 -11.50 16.00
N LEU A 440 28.63 -11.95 15.72
CA LEU A 440 28.11 -13.21 16.24
C LEU A 440 28.88 -14.43 15.73
N SER A 441 29.61 -14.33 14.63
CA SER A 441 30.35 -15.44 14.00
C SER A 441 31.82 -15.53 14.46
N GLN A 442 32.27 -14.57 15.26
CA GLN A 442 33.58 -14.54 15.91
C GLN A 442 33.45 -15.09 17.33
#